data_AF-C3VPT4-F1
#
_entry.id   AF-C3VPT4-F1
#
_cell.length_a   1.000
_cell.length_b   1.000
_cell.length_c   1.000
_cell.angle_alpha   90.00
_cell.angle_beta   90.00
_cell.angle_gamma   90.00
#
_symmetry.space_group_name_H-M   'P 1'
#
loop_
_entity.id
_entity.type
_entity.pdbx_description
1 polymer ?
#
loop_
_entity_poly.entity_id
_entity_poly.type
_entity_poly.pdbx_seq_one_letter_code
_entity_poly.pdbx_strand_id
1 'polypeptide(L)' 'ISELCKKYNMWMHVDAAWGGGALMSKKYRHLLSGIEKADSVTWNPHKLLAASQQCSTFL' A
#
# COMPACT_ATOMS: atom_id res chain seq x y z
N ILE A 1 3.80 4.05 -13.04
CA ILE A 1 4.97 3.83 -12.14
C ILE A 1 5.52 2.43 -12.30
N SER A 2 4.77 1.36 -11.95
CA SER A 2 5.24 -0.04 -12.06
C SER A 2 5.86 -0.40 -13.42
N GLU A 3 5.26 0.02 -14.54
CA GLU A 3 5.81 -0.26 -15.88
C GLU A 3 7.20 0.37 -16.10
N LEU A 4 7.42 1.58 -15.59
CA LEU A 4 8.74 2.24 -15.64
C LEU A 4 9.73 1.53 -14.72
N CYS A 5 9.31 1.16 -13.51
CA CYS A 5 10.13 0.39 -12.58
C CYS A 5 10.60 -0.92 -13.22
N LYS A 6 9.70 -1.67 -13.87
CA LYS A 6 10.05 -2.90 -14.60
C LYS A 6 10.97 -2.63 -15.79
N LYS A 7 10.70 -1.58 -16.58
CA LYS A 7 11.51 -1.23 -17.76
C LYS A 7 12.96 -0.92 -17.39
N TYR A 8 13.18 -0.26 -16.25
CA TYR A 8 14.51 0.19 -15.82
C TYR A 8 15.07 -0.62 -14.65
N ASN A 9 14.49 -1.78 -14.33
CA ASN A 9 14.90 -2.65 -13.23
C ASN A 9 15.03 -1.91 -11.88
N MET A 10 14.02 -1.10 -11.54
CA MET A 10 13.92 -0.37 -10.27
C MET A 10 12.94 -1.05 -9.33
N TRP A 11 13.25 -1.01 -8.03
CA TRP A 11 12.33 -1.42 -6.98
C TRP A 11 11.16 -0.44 -6.86
N MET A 12 9.94 -0.94 -6.78
CA MET A 12 8.73 -0.15 -6.53
C MET A 12 8.19 -0.44 -5.12
N HIS A 13 8.44 0.49 -4.19
CA HIS A 13 7.79 0.49 -2.88
C HIS A 13 6.52 1.35 -2.91
N VAL A 14 5.42 0.86 -2.34
CA VAL A 14 4.20 1.65 -2.12
C VAL A 14 4.08 1.97 -0.63
N ASP A 15 4.23 3.24 -0.28
CA ASP A 15 3.88 3.72 1.06
C ASP A 15 2.35 3.88 1.16
N ALA A 16 1.70 2.84 1.67
CA ALA A 16 0.29 2.82 1.96
C ALA A 16 0.02 2.98 3.47
N ALA A 17 0.90 3.64 4.23
CA ALA A 17 0.76 3.76 5.69
C ALA A 17 -0.63 4.29 6.08
N TRP A 18 -1.09 5.37 5.44
CA TRP A 18 -2.44 5.90 5.61
C TRP A 18 -3.45 5.23 4.66
N GLY A 19 -3.14 5.21 3.36
CA GLY A 19 -4.09 4.80 2.31
C GLY A 19 -4.44 3.32 2.29
N GLY A 20 -3.63 2.45 2.89
CA GLY A 20 -3.80 1.00 2.85
C GLY A 20 -5.12 0.51 3.45
N GLY A 21 -5.71 1.27 4.38
CA GLY A 21 -7.04 0.92 4.92
C GLY A 21 -8.16 0.95 3.87
N ALA A 22 -7.99 1.70 2.77
CA ALA A 22 -8.98 1.72 1.69
C ALA A 22 -9.09 0.38 0.94
N LEU A 23 -8.07 -0.50 1.04
CA LEU A 23 -8.14 -1.87 0.51
C LEU A 23 -9.24 -2.71 1.17
N MET A 24 -9.63 -2.38 2.41
CA MET A 24 -10.73 -3.06 3.12
C MET A 24 -12.11 -2.64 2.60
N SER A 25 -12.21 -1.55 1.83
CA SER A 25 -13.47 -1.05 1.31
C SER A 25 -13.71 -1.54 -0.12
N LYS A 26 -14.85 -2.23 -0.35
CA LYS A 26 -15.28 -2.57 -1.73
C LYS A 26 -15.47 -1.34 -2.61
N LYS A 27 -15.88 -0.20 -2.02
CA LYS A 27 -16.10 1.06 -2.74
C LYS A 27 -14.79 1.74 -3.12
N TYR A 28 -13.78 1.74 -2.24
CA TYR A 28 -12.57 2.58 -2.39
C TYR A 28 -11.27 1.81 -2.69
N ARG A 29 -11.27 0.46 -2.68
CA ARG A 29 -10.05 -0.33 -2.98
C ARG A 29 -9.41 -0.02 -4.35
N HIS A 30 -10.20 0.50 -5.30
CA HIS A 30 -9.71 0.90 -6.62
C HIS A 30 -8.72 2.08 -6.57
N LEU A 31 -8.70 2.86 -5.48
CA LEU A 31 -7.73 3.94 -5.29
C LEU A 31 -6.29 3.44 -5.20
N LEU A 32 -6.09 2.15 -4.89
CA LEU A 32 -4.78 1.49 -4.84
C LEU A 32 -4.59 0.47 -5.97
N SER A 33 -5.34 0.58 -7.07
CA SER A 33 -5.14 -0.29 -8.24
C SER A 33 -3.69 -0.22 -8.74
N GLY A 34 -3.04 -1.38 -8.88
CA GLY A 34 -1.63 -1.47 -9.24
C GLY A 34 -0.69 -1.73 -8.05
N ILE A 35 -1.18 -1.67 -6.80
CA ILE A 35 -0.38 -2.02 -5.60
C ILE A 35 0.09 -3.48 -5.63
N GLU A 36 -0.65 -4.38 -6.28
CA GLU A 36 -0.27 -5.77 -6.49
C GLU A 36 0.98 -5.96 -7.37
N LYS A 37 1.43 -4.88 -8.02
CA LYS A 37 2.66 -4.85 -8.83
C LYS A 37 3.85 -4.23 -8.09
N ALA A 38 3.67 -3.86 -6.82
CA ALA A 38 4.74 -3.36 -5.97
C ALA A 38 5.60 -4.50 -5.44
N ASP A 39 6.88 -4.21 -5.21
CA ASP A 39 7.83 -5.16 -4.64
C ASP A 39 7.80 -5.14 -3.10
N SER A 40 7.34 -4.03 -2.50
CA SER A 40 7.03 -3.96 -1.08
C SER A 40 6.00 -2.89 -0.75
N VAL A 41 5.34 -3.03 0.40
CA VAL A 41 4.31 -2.12 0.90
C VAL A 41 4.48 -1.83 2.38
N THR A 42 4.36 -0.56 2.75
CA THR A 42 4.17 -0.17 4.16
C THR A 42 2.69 0.10 4.40
N TRP A 43 2.14 -0.43 5.50
CA TRP A 43 0.76 -0.15 5.91
C TRP A 43 0.67 -0.01 7.44
N ASN A 44 -0.10 0.98 7.92
CA ASN A 44 -0.32 1.20 9.34
C ASN A 44 -1.81 1.00 9.68
N PRO A 45 -2.21 -0.18 10.17
CA PRO A 45 -3.57 -0.39 10.65
C PRO A 45 -4.01 0.59 11.75
N HIS A 46 -3.06 1.13 12.55
CA HIS A 46 -3.39 2.15 13.57
C HIS A 46 -3.86 3.49 13.00
N LYS A 47 -3.80 3.68 11.68
CA LYS A 47 -4.33 4.86 11.01
C LYS A 47 -5.81 4.63 10.66
N LEU A 48 -6.12 4.33 9.41
CA LEU A 48 -7.51 4.30 8.92
C LEU A 48 -8.35 3.15 9.51
N LEU A 49 -7.73 2.08 10.05
CA LEU A 49 -8.45 0.98 10.71
C LEU A 49 -8.55 1.13 12.23
N ALA A 50 -8.04 2.22 12.80
CA ALA A 50 -8.13 2.52 14.23
C ALA A 50 -7.61 1.42 15.17
N ALA A 51 -6.63 0.61 14.75
CA ALA A 51 -5.89 -0.25 15.67
C ALA A 51 -5.12 0.59 16.70
N SER A 52 -4.74 0.00 17.84
CA SER A 52 -3.97 0.71 18.86
C SER A 52 -2.59 1.13 18.34
N GLN A 53 -2.13 2.30 18.79
CA GLN A 53 -0.77 2.74 18.51
C GLN A 53 0.21 1.95 19.40
N GLN A 54 1.32 1.41 18.90
CA GLN A 54 1.78 1.38 17.50
C GLN A 54 1.37 0.08 16.78
N CYS A 55 0.96 0.17 15.52
CA CYS A 55 0.68 -0.98 14.66
C CYS A 55 1.07 -0.70 13.19
N SER A 56 2.23 -1.19 12.76
CA SER A 56 2.78 -0.96 11.42
C SER A 56 3.26 -2.29 10.84
N THR A 57 3.02 -2.51 9.55
CA THR A 57 3.42 -3.72 8.84
C THR A 57 4.21 -3.37 7.59
N PHE A 58 5.24 -4.15 7.32
CA PHE A 58 5.97 -4.18 6.05
C PHE A 58 5.63 -5.50 5.36
N LEU A 59 5.21 -5.41 4.10
CA LEU A 59 4.78 -6.51 3.25
C LEU A 59 5.63 -6.55 1.98
#